data_AF-A0A0B3VZW1-F1
#
_entry.id   AF-A0A0B3VZW1-F1
#
_cell.length_a   1.000
_cell.length_b   1.000
_cell.length_c   1.000
_cell.angle_alpha   90.00
_cell.angle_beta   90.00
_cell.angle_gamma   90.00
#
_symmetry.space_group_name_H-M   'P 1'
#
loop_
_entity.id
_entity.type
_entity.pdbx_description
1 polymer ?
#
loop_
_entity_poly.entity_id
_entity_poly.type
_entity_poly.pdbx_seq_one_letter_code
_entity_poly.pdbx_strand_id
1 'polypeptide(L)'
;MTCLPNLGEKAPNFKANTTFGSIELSDYAGKWVVLFSHPGDFTPVCTTEFIAFTNLAPEFDKRNTKLLGLSVDSNASHLAWVYNILQITGITIPFPIIEDRDMKIAKQYGMISDSMSSTSTVRTVFIIDDKQVLRTILYYPLTTGRNIPEILRIVDALQTADKCKVVTPANWLPGTPVLLPPPKTFKELQERVENCNKEYKCLDWYICFIEDECNKCKKRIKSSKKAIEKNSQLMRPPIDKELQPSTNPKCPDLSPIVGEYVLGNPRNIDPNFLDFVIYAFVEISSNGELVVPAPAYLRSLVRLRETNPDLQVIAAIGGWAADGFSDAASTPASRYAFARNVQNLVNEYRLDGIDIDWEYPGSSASGIKSRPEDRENFTLLLTALRDVLGPETWISVAGTGDSAYINRSAEINKIAPLITHFNLMSYDFTAGETGERGQRHQANLFDSDLSLPGYSVDSMVDNLIDAGMPSEKILLGVPFYGRLGAAITRSYDELRKSYINKNGYQYNFDDQAKVPYLVKDGEFAMSFDNEVSTFLKAQYALQNCLGGIFSWQSTFDQANILARAMYESINNPVVYETELQDTFGQLPTLE
;
A
#
# COMPACT_ATOMS: atom_id res chain seq x y z
N MET A 1 -6.06 -41.33 -17.20
CA MET A 1 -6.15 -40.14 -16.33
C MET A 1 -6.04 -40.63 -14.90
N THR A 2 -4.89 -40.44 -14.26
CA THR A 2 -4.82 -40.55 -12.80
C THR A 2 -5.75 -39.49 -12.22
N CYS A 3 -6.74 -39.92 -11.44
CA CYS A 3 -7.62 -38.98 -10.75
C CYS A 3 -6.78 -38.22 -9.73
N LEU A 4 -6.96 -36.89 -9.67
CA LEU A 4 -6.39 -36.08 -8.60
C LEU A 4 -6.85 -36.63 -7.24
N PRO A 5 -6.00 -36.61 -6.21
CA PRO A 5 -6.44 -36.99 -4.87
C PRO A 5 -7.57 -36.06 -4.43
N ASN A 6 -8.65 -36.64 -3.93
CA ASN A 6 -9.81 -35.87 -3.51
C ASN A 6 -9.52 -35.11 -2.22
N LEU A 7 -9.96 -33.85 -2.18
CA LEU A 7 -9.91 -33.03 -0.97
C LEU A 7 -10.74 -33.71 0.14
N GLY A 8 -10.17 -33.84 1.34
CA GLY A 8 -10.80 -34.48 2.49
C GLY A 8 -10.60 -36.00 2.61
N GLU A 9 -9.95 -36.64 1.65
CA GLU A 9 -9.53 -38.05 1.74
C GLU A 9 -8.10 -38.19 2.28
N LYS A 10 -7.71 -39.42 2.66
CA LYS A 10 -6.31 -39.71 3.02
C LYS A 10 -5.40 -39.42 1.84
N ALA A 11 -4.34 -38.65 2.08
CA ALA A 11 -3.31 -38.37 1.10
C ALA A 11 -2.67 -39.68 0.61
N PRO A 12 -2.45 -39.85 -0.70
CA PRO A 12 -1.84 -41.06 -1.23
C PRO A 12 -0.44 -41.30 -0.64
N ASN A 13 -0.24 -42.45 0.02
CA ASN A 13 1.04 -42.77 0.64
C ASN A 13 2.14 -43.02 -0.41
N PHE A 14 3.38 -42.69 -0.06
CA PHE A 14 4.57 -42.95 -0.88
C PHE A 14 5.82 -43.22 -0.03
N LYS A 15 6.81 -43.85 -0.67
CA LYS A 15 8.18 -44.01 -0.19
C LYS A 15 9.11 -43.41 -1.22
N ALA A 16 10.05 -42.56 -0.79
CA ALA A 16 10.94 -41.85 -1.71
C ALA A 16 12.36 -41.72 -1.15
N ASN A 17 13.32 -41.52 -2.05
CA ASN A 17 14.65 -41.03 -1.70
C ASN A 17 14.66 -39.51 -1.78
N THR A 18 15.39 -38.88 -0.88
CA THR A 18 15.51 -37.42 -0.79
C THR A 18 16.94 -36.98 -0.53
N THR A 19 17.16 -35.67 -0.58
CA THR A 19 18.40 -35.03 -0.12
C THR A 19 18.76 -35.32 1.34
N PHE A 20 17.83 -35.82 2.15
CA PHE A 20 18.01 -36.17 3.58
C PHE A 20 17.96 -37.69 3.81
N GLY A 21 17.97 -38.50 2.75
CA GLY A 21 17.81 -39.95 2.82
C GLY A 21 16.40 -40.43 2.48
N SER A 22 16.11 -41.70 2.76
CA SER A 22 14.81 -42.30 2.44
C SER A 22 13.75 -41.89 3.47
N ILE A 23 12.55 -41.55 2.98
CA ILE A 23 11.38 -41.19 3.79
C ILE A 23 10.12 -41.90 3.28
N GLU A 24 9.13 -42.00 4.14
CA GLU A 24 7.75 -42.35 3.81
C GLU A 24 6.80 -41.24 4.29
N LEU A 25 5.68 -41.00 3.60
CA LEU A 25 4.71 -39.98 4.06
C LEU A 25 4.19 -40.30 5.48
N SER A 26 4.07 -41.60 5.81
CA SER A 26 3.68 -42.06 7.14
C SER A 26 4.65 -41.69 8.27
N ASP A 27 5.89 -41.33 7.96
CA ASP A 27 6.86 -40.85 8.97
C ASP A 27 6.44 -39.48 9.55
N TYR A 28 5.55 -38.78 8.85
CA TYR A 28 5.01 -37.49 9.25
C TYR A 28 3.65 -37.59 9.96
N ALA A 29 3.17 -38.80 10.27
CA ALA A 29 1.94 -38.96 11.04
C ALA A 29 2.02 -38.18 12.37
N GLY A 30 0.96 -37.44 12.72
CA GLY A 30 0.94 -36.52 13.85
C GLY A 30 1.57 -35.14 13.57
N LYS A 31 2.01 -34.88 12.34
CA LYS A 31 2.51 -33.58 11.86
C LYS A 31 1.76 -33.19 10.59
N TRP A 32 1.63 -31.88 10.37
CA TRP A 32 1.16 -31.36 9.10
C TRP A 32 2.30 -31.42 8.07
N VAL A 33 1.97 -31.57 6.80
CA VAL A 33 2.94 -31.61 5.69
C VAL A 33 2.50 -30.67 4.59
N VAL A 34 3.39 -29.76 4.18
CA VAL A 34 3.29 -29.00 2.93
C VAL A 34 4.17 -29.71 1.91
N LEU A 35 3.53 -30.53 1.07
CA LEU A 35 4.18 -31.20 -0.07
C LEU A 35 4.05 -30.29 -1.28
N PHE A 36 5.16 -29.90 -1.89
CA PHE A 36 5.13 -28.96 -3.00
C PHE A 36 6.09 -29.38 -4.12
N SER A 37 5.63 -29.22 -5.36
CA SER A 37 6.44 -29.56 -6.53
C SER A 37 7.18 -28.35 -7.09
N HIS A 38 8.29 -28.57 -7.79
CA HIS A 38 8.95 -27.56 -8.60
C HIS A 38 9.30 -28.09 -10.00
N PRO A 39 9.22 -27.26 -11.05
CA PRO A 39 9.47 -27.70 -12.42
C PRO A 39 10.85 -28.29 -12.69
N GLY A 40 11.88 -27.79 -12.01
CA GLY A 40 13.23 -28.32 -12.11
C GLY A 40 14.26 -27.50 -11.36
N ASP A 41 15.38 -28.15 -11.04
CA ASP A 41 16.55 -27.56 -10.42
C ASP A 41 17.23 -26.53 -11.33
N PHE A 42 18.05 -25.63 -10.77
CA PHE A 42 18.78 -24.58 -11.50
C PHE A 42 17.89 -23.64 -12.33
N THR A 43 16.62 -23.48 -11.95
CA THR A 43 15.70 -22.53 -12.58
C THR A 43 15.44 -21.32 -11.67
N PRO A 44 15.22 -20.11 -12.24
CA PRO A 44 15.19 -18.87 -11.46
C PRO A 44 14.02 -18.83 -10.46
N VAL A 45 12.80 -19.12 -10.91
CA VAL A 45 11.61 -19.08 -10.04
C VAL A 45 11.64 -20.16 -8.96
N CYS A 46 12.13 -21.37 -9.27
CA CYS A 46 12.26 -22.41 -8.25
C CYS A 46 13.30 -22.02 -7.19
N THR A 47 14.39 -21.38 -7.61
CA THR A 47 15.44 -20.91 -6.69
C THR A 47 14.89 -19.87 -5.72
N THR A 48 14.13 -18.89 -6.21
CA THR A 48 13.52 -17.87 -5.34
C THR A 48 12.47 -18.47 -4.40
N GLU A 49 11.67 -19.44 -4.85
CA GLU A 49 10.69 -20.12 -3.99
C GLU A 49 11.34 -20.95 -2.88
N PHE A 50 12.42 -21.67 -3.16
CA PHE A 50 13.13 -22.45 -2.15
C PHE A 50 13.80 -21.58 -1.09
N ILE A 51 14.31 -20.42 -1.48
CA ILE A 51 14.80 -19.40 -0.55
C ILE A 51 13.65 -18.88 0.32
N ALA A 52 12.50 -18.54 -0.27
CA ALA A 52 11.33 -18.07 0.46
C ALA A 52 10.78 -19.12 1.46
N PHE A 53 10.68 -20.38 1.04
CA PHE A 53 10.31 -21.49 1.93
C PHE A 53 11.33 -21.67 3.05
N THR A 54 12.62 -21.51 2.78
CA THR A 54 13.68 -21.64 3.79
C THR A 54 13.56 -20.55 4.85
N ASN A 55 13.36 -19.29 4.43
CA ASN A 55 13.21 -18.17 5.35
C ASN A 55 12.01 -18.34 6.29
N LEU A 56 10.92 -18.95 5.80
CA LEU A 56 9.71 -19.20 6.57
C LEU A 56 9.65 -20.61 7.21
N ALA A 57 10.64 -21.48 6.99
CA ALA A 57 10.68 -22.83 7.56
C ALA A 57 10.51 -22.86 9.09
N PRO A 58 11.13 -21.94 9.87
CA PRO A 58 10.91 -21.88 11.32
C PRO A 58 9.44 -21.62 11.71
N GLU A 59 8.68 -20.89 10.89
CA GLU A 59 7.26 -20.61 11.15
C GLU A 59 6.38 -21.83 10.89
N PHE A 60 6.70 -22.65 9.88
CA PHE A 60 6.05 -23.93 9.67
C PHE A 60 6.34 -24.89 10.85
N ASP A 61 7.59 -24.92 11.31
CA ASP A 61 7.98 -25.77 12.45
C ASP A 61 7.23 -25.40 13.73
N LYS A 62 7.04 -24.10 14.01
CA LYS A 62 6.23 -23.61 15.15
C LYS A 62 4.79 -24.12 15.12
N ARG A 63 4.26 -24.43 13.94
CA ARG A 63 2.90 -24.94 13.71
C ARG A 63 2.85 -26.47 13.61
N ASN A 64 3.93 -27.17 13.95
CA ASN A 64 4.06 -28.62 13.78
C ASN A 64 3.84 -29.05 12.31
N THR A 65 4.33 -28.23 11.38
CA THR A 65 4.19 -28.41 9.93
C THR A 65 5.55 -28.60 9.28
N LYS A 66 5.68 -29.60 8.41
CA LYS A 66 6.92 -29.95 7.71
C LYS A 66 6.83 -29.63 6.22
N LEU A 67 7.91 -29.10 5.68
CA LEU A 67 8.07 -28.81 4.26
C LEU A 67 8.67 -30.02 3.54
N LEU A 68 8.16 -30.31 2.34
CA LEU A 68 8.65 -31.41 1.50
C LEU A 68 8.61 -31.00 0.03
N GLY A 69 9.78 -30.75 -0.56
CA GLY A 69 9.90 -30.41 -1.98
C GLY A 69 9.91 -31.67 -2.87
N LEU A 70 9.51 -31.54 -4.13
CA LEU A 70 9.54 -32.64 -5.11
C LEU A 70 9.81 -32.13 -6.52
N SER A 71 10.69 -32.80 -7.25
CA SER A 71 10.71 -32.71 -8.71
C SER A 71 11.13 -34.04 -9.34
N VAL A 72 11.15 -34.07 -10.67
CA VAL A 72 11.52 -35.24 -11.46
C VAL A 72 13.03 -35.31 -11.74
N ASP A 73 13.82 -34.38 -11.20
CA ASP A 73 15.28 -34.42 -11.29
C ASP A 73 15.88 -35.49 -10.35
N SER A 74 17.15 -35.85 -10.56
CA SER A 74 17.83 -36.81 -9.65
C SER A 74 18.23 -36.17 -8.34
N ASN A 75 18.41 -37.00 -7.30
CA ASN A 75 18.99 -36.54 -6.04
C ASN A 75 20.39 -35.92 -6.20
N ALA A 76 21.21 -36.41 -7.15
CA ALA A 76 22.50 -35.78 -7.45
C ALA A 76 22.35 -34.34 -7.99
N SER A 77 21.28 -34.06 -8.75
CA SER A 77 20.95 -32.71 -9.22
C SER A 77 20.49 -31.84 -8.06
N HIS A 78 19.59 -32.35 -7.21
CA HIS A 78 19.11 -31.62 -6.04
C HIS A 78 20.27 -31.22 -5.12
N LEU A 79 21.18 -32.16 -4.82
CA LEU A 79 22.36 -31.90 -3.98
C LEU A 79 23.28 -30.84 -4.59
N ALA A 80 23.54 -30.91 -5.90
CA ALA A 80 24.34 -29.91 -6.60
C ALA A 80 23.66 -28.53 -6.59
N TRP A 81 22.33 -28.50 -6.74
CA TRP A 81 21.54 -27.28 -6.77
C TRP A 81 21.43 -26.61 -5.40
N VAL A 82 21.13 -27.36 -4.33
CA VAL A 82 21.09 -26.79 -2.97
C VAL A 82 22.48 -26.36 -2.50
N TYR A 83 23.54 -27.06 -2.92
CA TYR A 83 24.91 -26.60 -2.68
C TYR A 83 25.21 -25.30 -3.43
N ASN A 84 24.76 -25.18 -4.69
CA ASN A 84 24.88 -23.94 -5.45
C ASN A 84 24.15 -22.77 -4.77
N ILE A 85 22.91 -22.97 -4.30
CA ILE A 85 22.14 -21.97 -3.53
C ILE A 85 22.95 -21.53 -2.30
N LEU A 86 23.50 -22.49 -1.54
CA LEU A 86 24.34 -22.19 -0.38
C LEU A 86 25.55 -21.33 -0.75
N GLN A 87 26.26 -21.66 -1.84
CA GLN A 87 27.44 -20.90 -2.26
C GLN A 87 27.11 -19.46 -2.68
N ILE A 88 25.98 -19.25 -3.37
CA ILE A 88 25.63 -17.93 -3.90
C ILE A 88 24.83 -17.05 -2.92
N THR A 89 24.13 -17.64 -1.95
CA THR A 89 23.25 -16.91 -1.01
C THR A 89 23.65 -17.04 0.46
N GLY A 90 24.48 -18.02 0.81
CA GLY A 90 24.75 -18.38 2.21
C GLY A 90 23.62 -19.17 2.89
N ILE A 91 22.52 -19.45 2.19
CA ILE A 91 21.33 -20.11 2.75
C ILE A 91 21.42 -21.63 2.57
N THR A 92 21.19 -22.37 3.66
CA THR A 92 21.07 -23.83 3.63
C THR A 92 19.61 -24.23 3.59
N ILE A 93 19.21 -25.03 2.59
CA ILE A 93 17.83 -25.55 2.49
C ILE A 93 17.57 -26.58 3.61
N PRO A 94 16.63 -26.33 4.54
CA PRO A 94 16.51 -27.11 5.78
C PRO A 94 15.51 -28.27 5.67
N PHE A 95 14.98 -28.55 4.48
CA PHE A 95 13.97 -29.57 4.26
C PHE A 95 14.32 -30.50 3.08
N PRO A 96 13.80 -31.74 3.09
CA PRO A 96 14.06 -32.73 2.05
C PRO A 96 13.45 -32.33 0.69
N ILE A 97 14.16 -32.71 -0.37
CA ILE A 97 13.69 -32.68 -1.76
C ILE A 97 13.60 -34.12 -2.27
N ILE A 98 12.41 -34.54 -2.69
CA ILE A 98 12.13 -35.85 -3.25
C ILE A 98 12.65 -35.95 -4.68
N GLU A 99 13.44 -37.00 -4.93
CA GLU A 99 13.76 -37.49 -6.27
C GLU A 99 12.61 -38.37 -6.80
N ASP A 100 11.82 -37.85 -7.75
CA ASP A 100 10.70 -38.56 -8.39
C ASP A 100 10.96 -38.81 -9.89
N ARG A 101 12.14 -39.37 -10.20
CA ARG A 101 12.62 -39.63 -11.58
C ARG A 101 11.66 -40.43 -12.46
N ASP A 102 10.90 -41.36 -11.87
CA ASP A 102 9.92 -42.19 -12.58
C ASP A 102 8.52 -41.53 -12.66
N MET A 103 8.38 -40.33 -12.09
CA MET A 103 7.17 -39.52 -12.00
C MET A 103 6.03 -40.21 -11.25
N LYS A 104 6.32 -41.22 -10.43
CA LYS A 104 5.29 -42.03 -9.78
C LYS A 104 4.49 -41.19 -8.79
N ILE A 105 5.18 -40.42 -7.94
CA ILE A 105 4.54 -39.57 -6.92
C ILE A 105 3.87 -38.38 -7.60
N ALA A 106 4.55 -37.74 -8.55
CA ALA A 106 4.02 -36.63 -9.34
C ALA A 106 2.73 -37.01 -10.06
N LYS A 107 2.63 -38.20 -10.67
CA LYS A 107 1.39 -38.68 -11.31
C LYS A 107 0.30 -39.02 -10.30
N GLN A 108 0.67 -39.57 -9.14
CA GLN A 108 -0.27 -39.92 -8.07
C GLN A 108 -0.93 -38.67 -7.44
N TYR A 109 -0.19 -37.57 -7.37
CA TYR A 109 -0.68 -36.27 -6.91
C TYR A 109 -1.14 -35.34 -8.04
N GLY A 110 -1.08 -35.78 -9.31
CA GLY A 110 -1.46 -34.96 -10.47
C GLY A 110 -0.61 -33.70 -10.67
N MET A 111 0.66 -33.76 -10.29
CA MET A 111 1.66 -32.71 -10.48
C MET A 111 2.19 -32.65 -11.93
N ILE A 112 1.76 -33.56 -12.81
CA ILE A 112 2.07 -33.56 -14.25
C ILE A 112 0.85 -33.07 -15.01
N SER A 113 1.04 -32.05 -15.85
CA SER A 113 0.02 -31.54 -16.77
C SER A 113 0.55 -31.67 -18.19
N ASP A 114 0.11 -32.70 -18.93
CA ASP A 114 0.63 -33.03 -20.27
C ASP A 114 0.50 -31.88 -21.27
N SER A 115 -0.53 -31.03 -21.11
CA SER A 115 -0.72 -29.82 -21.93
C SER A 115 0.33 -28.73 -21.68
N MET A 116 1.03 -28.77 -20.55
CA MET A 116 2.06 -27.80 -20.15
C MET A 116 3.46 -28.37 -20.27
N SER A 117 3.68 -29.56 -19.74
CA SER A 117 4.93 -30.31 -19.87
C SER A 117 4.68 -31.77 -19.52
N SER A 118 5.19 -32.67 -20.36
CA SER A 118 5.23 -34.10 -20.08
C SER A 118 6.51 -34.53 -19.36
N THR A 119 7.49 -33.63 -19.22
CA THR A 119 8.84 -33.93 -18.69
C THR A 119 9.18 -33.16 -17.42
N SER A 120 8.29 -32.31 -16.92
CA SER A 120 8.47 -31.49 -15.72
C SER A 120 7.18 -31.42 -14.93
N THR A 121 7.28 -31.23 -13.61
CA THR A 121 6.09 -30.96 -12.81
C THR A 121 5.57 -29.54 -13.05
N VAL A 122 4.26 -29.34 -12.97
CA VAL A 122 3.68 -28.02 -12.75
C VAL A 122 3.84 -27.64 -11.27
N ARG A 123 3.69 -26.35 -10.94
CA ARG A 123 3.84 -25.87 -9.56
C ARG A 123 2.58 -26.19 -8.78
N THR A 124 2.69 -27.11 -7.84
CA THR A 124 1.56 -27.52 -6.99
C THR A 124 1.94 -27.49 -5.53
N VAL A 125 0.94 -27.31 -4.67
CA VAL A 125 1.08 -27.37 -3.21
C VAL A 125 -0.06 -28.20 -2.66
N PHE A 126 0.28 -29.17 -1.82
CA PHE A 126 -0.65 -30.02 -1.07
C PHE A 126 -0.41 -29.78 0.42
N ILE A 127 -1.46 -29.38 1.14
CA ILE A 127 -1.41 -29.29 2.61
C ILE A 127 -2.12 -30.52 3.17
N ILE A 128 -1.37 -31.34 3.88
CA ILE A 128 -1.80 -32.62 4.46
C ILE A 128 -1.78 -32.46 5.97
N ASP A 129 -2.86 -32.83 6.65
CA ASP A 129 -2.96 -32.68 8.10
C ASP A 129 -2.26 -33.80 8.90
N ASP A 130 -2.29 -33.65 10.23
CA ASP A 130 -1.70 -34.59 11.19
C ASP A 130 -2.30 -36.01 11.14
N LYS A 131 -3.47 -36.18 10.52
CA LYS A 131 -4.14 -37.47 10.28
C LYS A 131 -3.88 -38.00 8.87
N GLN A 132 -2.99 -37.35 8.13
CA GLN A 132 -2.68 -37.62 6.74
C GLN A 132 -3.86 -37.39 5.79
N VAL A 133 -4.77 -36.47 6.11
CA VAL A 133 -5.88 -36.09 5.23
C VAL A 133 -5.45 -34.89 4.38
N LEU A 134 -5.78 -34.92 3.09
CA LEU A 134 -5.49 -33.82 2.19
C LEU A 134 -6.48 -32.66 2.41
N ARG A 135 -5.97 -31.47 2.74
CA ARG A 135 -6.77 -30.32 3.18
C ARG A 135 -6.77 -29.13 2.23
N THR A 136 -5.75 -29.00 1.39
CA THR A 136 -5.68 -27.95 0.37
C THR A 136 -4.84 -28.40 -0.81
N ILE A 137 -5.24 -27.97 -2.00
CA ILE A 137 -4.52 -28.16 -3.24
C ILE A 137 -4.43 -26.80 -3.94
N LEU A 138 -3.22 -26.33 -4.25
CA LEU A 138 -2.99 -25.14 -5.06
C LEU A 138 -2.30 -25.53 -6.36
N TYR A 139 -2.76 -24.98 -7.49
CA TYR A 139 -2.19 -25.17 -8.83
C TYR A 139 -1.72 -23.84 -9.41
N TYR A 140 -0.48 -23.81 -9.87
CA TYR A 140 0.14 -22.67 -10.54
C TYR A 140 0.75 -23.12 -11.88
N PRO A 141 0.74 -22.25 -12.90
CA PRO A 141 1.50 -22.51 -14.12
C PRO A 141 3.01 -22.50 -13.82
N LEU A 142 3.80 -23.05 -14.74
CA LEU A 142 5.26 -23.13 -14.64
C LEU A 142 5.92 -21.75 -14.41
N THR A 143 5.29 -20.68 -14.90
CA THR A 143 5.80 -19.31 -14.96
C THR A 143 5.52 -18.47 -13.71
N THR A 144 4.59 -18.87 -12.85
CA THR A 144 4.15 -18.04 -11.71
C THR A 144 4.69 -18.59 -10.40
N GLY A 145 5.46 -17.77 -9.68
CA GLY A 145 5.93 -18.10 -8.34
C GLY A 145 4.78 -18.11 -7.31
N ARG A 146 4.89 -18.99 -6.32
CA ARG A 146 3.95 -19.13 -5.21
C ARG A 146 4.11 -18.01 -4.19
N ASN A 147 3.02 -17.64 -3.53
CA ASN A 147 3.03 -16.78 -2.35
C ASN A 147 3.19 -17.66 -1.09
N ILE A 148 4.40 -17.74 -0.53
CA ILE A 148 4.69 -18.61 0.63
C ILE A 148 3.97 -18.13 1.90
N PRO A 149 3.87 -16.82 2.20
CA PRO A 149 2.99 -16.32 3.25
C PRO A 149 1.54 -16.82 3.15
N GLU A 150 0.97 -16.91 1.95
CA GLU A 150 -0.38 -17.45 1.77
C GLU A 150 -0.47 -18.94 2.15
N ILE A 151 0.54 -19.74 1.80
CA ILE A 151 0.60 -21.16 2.19
C ILE A 151 0.65 -21.30 3.72
N LEU A 152 1.43 -20.46 4.40
CA LEU A 152 1.50 -20.42 5.86
C LEU A 152 0.17 -19.99 6.48
N ARG A 153 -0.49 -18.96 5.92
CA ARG A 153 -1.81 -18.48 6.35
C ARG A 153 -2.88 -19.57 6.21
N ILE A 154 -2.87 -20.34 5.13
CA ILE A 154 -3.81 -21.47 4.96
C ILE A 154 -3.59 -22.53 6.05
N VAL A 155 -2.33 -22.86 6.38
CA VAL A 155 -2.02 -23.78 7.49
C VAL A 155 -2.63 -23.25 8.80
N ASP A 156 -2.45 -21.96 9.09
CA ASP A 156 -3.05 -21.33 10.28
C ASP A 156 -4.57 -21.39 10.28
N ALA A 157 -5.21 -21.09 9.15
CA ALA A 157 -6.65 -21.11 9.02
C ALA A 157 -7.22 -22.52 9.24
N LEU A 158 -6.59 -23.54 8.66
CA LEU A 158 -6.99 -24.94 8.80
C LEU A 158 -6.81 -25.43 10.26
N GLN A 159 -5.67 -25.13 10.87
CA GLN A 159 -5.40 -25.51 12.26
C GLN A 159 -6.35 -24.81 13.24
N THR A 160 -6.66 -23.53 12.99
CA THR A 160 -7.61 -22.74 13.78
C THR A 160 -9.02 -23.32 13.63
N ALA A 161 -9.50 -23.54 12.41
CA ALA A 161 -10.79 -24.17 12.16
C ALA A 161 -10.94 -25.53 12.88
N ASP A 162 -9.90 -26.37 12.81
CA ASP A 162 -9.91 -27.69 13.43
C ASP A 162 -9.90 -27.64 14.96
N LYS A 163 -9.05 -26.77 15.54
CA LYS A 163 -8.84 -26.66 16.99
C LYS A 163 -10.01 -25.96 17.68
N CYS A 164 -10.52 -24.88 17.10
CA CYS A 164 -11.54 -24.03 17.73
C CYS A 164 -12.97 -24.37 17.27
N LYS A 165 -13.13 -25.23 16.25
CA LYS A 165 -14.44 -25.56 15.64
C LYS A 165 -15.15 -24.34 15.08
N VAL A 166 -14.38 -23.48 14.42
CA VAL A 166 -14.82 -22.22 13.79
C VAL A 166 -14.65 -22.29 12.28
N VAL A 167 -15.16 -21.29 11.57
CA VAL A 167 -14.84 -21.06 10.17
C VAL A 167 -14.11 -19.73 10.03
N THR A 168 -13.10 -19.67 9.17
CA THR A 168 -12.33 -18.43 8.95
C THR A 168 -12.95 -17.63 7.80
N PRO A 169 -13.25 -16.33 7.98
CA PRO A 169 -13.81 -15.49 6.92
C PRO A 169 -12.83 -15.28 5.74
N ALA A 170 -13.31 -14.63 4.67
CA ALA A 170 -12.45 -14.19 3.58
C ALA A 170 -11.32 -13.29 4.10
N ASN A 171 -10.13 -13.44 3.53
CA ASN A 171 -8.92 -12.68 3.90
C ASN A 171 -8.52 -12.81 5.39
N TRP A 172 -9.00 -13.84 6.09
CA TRP A 172 -8.69 -14.04 7.51
C TRP A 172 -7.19 -14.22 7.74
N LEU A 173 -6.67 -13.47 8.71
CA LEU A 173 -5.32 -13.57 9.24
C LEU A 173 -5.36 -14.05 10.70
N PRO A 174 -4.33 -14.77 11.18
CA PRO A 174 -4.24 -15.20 12.57
C PRO A 174 -4.44 -14.04 13.56
N GLY A 175 -5.31 -14.22 14.54
CA GLY A 175 -5.67 -13.19 15.52
C GLY A 175 -6.82 -12.26 15.12
N THR A 176 -7.30 -12.31 13.88
CA THR A 176 -8.53 -11.59 13.47
C THR A 176 -9.79 -12.40 13.81
N PRO A 177 -10.97 -11.77 13.95
CA PRO A 177 -12.21 -12.47 14.30
C PRO A 177 -12.53 -13.64 13.36
N VAL A 178 -12.94 -14.76 13.93
CA VAL A 178 -13.42 -15.96 13.21
C VAL A 178 -14.94 -16.01 13.23
N LEU A 179 -15.54 -16.86 12.41
CA LEU A 179 -16.98 -17.03 12.32
C LEU A 179 -17.42 -18.33 13.02
N LEU A 180 -18.62 -18.30 13.61
CA LEU A 180 -19.30 -19.52 14.02
C LEU A 180 -19.77 -20.32 12.79
N PRO A 181 -19.70 -21.66 12.83
CA PRO A 181 -20.34 -22.48 11.82
C PRO A 181 -21.85 -22.21 11.76
N PRO A 182 -22.48 -22.24 10.56
CA PRO A 182 -23.91 -22.01 10.44
C PRO A 182 -24.71 -23.06 11.21
N PRO A 183 -25.88 -22.69 11.77
CA PRO A 183 -26.74 -23.65 12.46
C PRO A 183 -27.21 -24.74 11.48
N LYS A 184 -27.23 -25.99 11.93
CA LYS A 184 -27.62 -27.14 11.09
C LYS A 184 -29.10 -27.51 11.25
N THR A 185 -29.75 -27.04 12.30
CA THR A 185 -31.17 -27.30 12.57
C THR A 185 -31.90 -26.00 12.84
N PHE A 186 -33.23 -25.99 12.62
CA PHE A 186 -34.06 -24.82 12.92
C PHE A 186 -34.02 -24.46 14.41
N LYS A 187 -33.89 -25.46 15.29
CA LYS A 187 -33.71 -25.24 16.73
C LYS A 187 -32.42 -24.49 17.04
N GLU A 188 -31.29 -24.92 16.47
CA GLU A 188 -30.00 -24.21 16.62
C GLU A 188 -30.04 -22.79 16.06
N LEU A 189 -30.80 -22.56 14.97
CA LEU A 189 -31.03 -21.23 14.45
C LEU A 189 -31.81 -20.36 15.44
N GLN A 190 -32.92 -20.87 15.99
CA GLN A 190 -33.72 -20.15 16.99
C GLN A 190 -32.87 -19.80 18.21
N GLU A 191 -32.11 -20.76 18.75
CA GLU A 191 -31.16 -20.52 19.84
C GLU A 191 -30.09 -19.48 19.47
N ARG A 192 -29.63 -19.44 18.21
CA ARG A 192 -28.67 -18.43 17.75
C ARG A 192 -29.28 -17.04 17.71
N VAL A 193 -30.47 -16.90 17.13
CA VAL A 193 -31.18 -15.62 17.04
C VAL A 193 -31.49 -15.07 18.43
N GLU A 194 -31.89 -15.93 19.38
CA GLU A 194 -32.17 -15.53 20.77
C GLU A 194 -30.93 -15.05 21.54
N ASN A 195 -29.74 -15.50 21.13
CA ASN A 195 -28.45 -15.16 21.77
C ASN A 195 -27.61 -14.15 20.96
N CYS A 196 -28.05 -13.74 19.77
CA CYS A 196 -27.46 -12.62 19.04
C CYS A 196 -27.50 -11.38 19.94
N ASN A 197 -26.36 -10.70 20.10
CA ASN A 197 -26.15 -9.53 20.98
C ASN A 197 -25.83 -9.80 22.46
N LYS A 198 -25.68 -11.06 22.90
CA LYS A 198 -25.18 -11.37 24.27
C LYS A 198 -23.76 -11.91 24.28
N GLU A 199 -23.50 -12.94 23.49
CA GLU A 199 -22.22 -13.68 23.49
C GLU A 199 -21.46 -13.55 22.16
N TYR A 200 -22.14 -13.12 21.09
CA TYR A 200 -21.61 -13.12 19.72
C TYR A 200 -21.86 -11.76 19.02
N LYS A 201 -20.88 -11.29 18.23
CA LYS A 201 -21.03 -10.12 17.36
C LYS A 201 -21.57 -10.58 16.00
N CYS A 202 -22.88 -10.60 15.84
CA CYS A 202 -23.54 -11.10 14.62
C CYS A 202 -24.05 -9.96 13.74
N LEU A 203 -23.74 -10.02 12.43
CA LEU A 203 -24.40 -9.20 11.40
C LEU A 203 -25.77 -9.80 11.02
N ASP A 204 -25.85 -11.13 10.99
CA ASP A 204 -27.09 -11.90 10.83
C ASP A 204 -26.91 -13.28 11.50
N TRP A 205 -27.98 -14.08 11.62
CA TRP A 205 -27.96 -15.39 12.30
C TRP A 205 -26.95 -16.39 11.72
N TYR A 206 -26.52 -16.21 10.48
CA TYR A 206 -25.51 -17.02 9.79
C TYR A 206 -24.14 -16.33 9.68
N ILE A 207 -24.02 -15.05 10.07
CA ILE A 207 -22.78 -14.27 10.04
C ILE A 207 -22.49 -13.77 11.46
N CYS A 208 -21.92 -14.65 12.28
CA CYS A 208 -21.59 -14.38 13.68
C CYS A 208 -20.10 -14.45 13.91
N PHE A 209 -19.48 -13.30 14.19
CA PHE A 209 -18.06 -13.19 14.53
C PHE A 209 -17.83 -13.43 16.01
N ILE A 210 -16.75 -14.14 16.30
CA ILE A 210 -16.19 -14.33 17.64
C ILE A 210 -14.69 -14.05 17.60
N GLU A 211 -14.15 -13.65 18.75
CA GLU A 211 -12.69 -13.52 18.90
C GLU A 211 -12.01 -14.86 18.63
N ASP A 212 -10.80 -14.81 18.06
CA ASP A 212 -9.93 -15.97 17.95
C ASP A 212 -9.33 -16.31 19.33
N GLU A 213 -10.16 -16.88 20.21
CA GLU A 213 -9.77 -17.23 21.57
C GLU A 213 -8.93 -18.51 21.66
N CYS A 214 -8.53 -19.10 20.54
CA CYS A 214 -7.92 -20.42 20.50
C CYS A 214 -6.55 -20.52 21.20
N ASN A 215 -5.97 -19.37 21.56
CA ASN A 215 -4.75 -19.25 22.36
C ASN A 215 -4.98 -18.95 23.86
N LYS A 216 -6.22 -18.69 24.32
CA LYS A 216 -6.55 -18.50 25.75
C LYS A 216 -6.59 -19.82 26.55
N CYS A 217 -6.40 -20.98 25.89
CA CYS A 217 -6.44 -22.31 26.52
C CYS A 217 -5.10 -22.77 27.16
N LYS A 218 -4.35 -21.87 27.82
CA LYS A 218 -3.32 -22.22 28.81
C LYS A 218 -3.81 -21.84 30.21
N LYS A 219 -4.54 -22.79 30.81
CA LYS A 219 -4.93 -22.95 32.22
C LYS A 219 -4.73 -21.75 33.16
N ARG A 220 -5.88 -21.29 33.70
CA ARG A 220 -6.04 -20.96 35.13
C ARG A 220 -5.20 -21.90 36.01
N ILE A 221 -4.09 -21.43 36.55
CA ILE A 221 -3.48 -21.96 37.77
C ILE A 221 -3.38 -20.80 38.76
N LYS A 222 -4.18 -20.89 39.82
CA LYS A 222 -4.06 -20.06 41.03
C LYS A 222 -2.84 -20.53 41.83
N SER A 223 -2.24 -19.59 42.58
CA SER A 223 -1.12 -19.72 43.54
C SER A 223 0.28 -19.78 42.90
N SER A 224 1.32 -19.08 43.36
CA SER A 224 1.55 -18.25 44.56
C SER A 224 2.77 -17.35 44.31
N LYS A 225 2.71 -16.09 44.77
CA LYS A 225 3.87 -15.19 44.89
C LYS A 225 4.95 -15.84 45.78
N LYS A 226 6.16 -16.06 45.23
CA LYS A 226 7.47 -16.34 45.86
C LYS A 226 8.18 -17.53 45.22
N ALA A 227 8.69 -17.33 44.01
CA ALA A 227 9.90 -17.97 43.51
C ALA A 227 10.20 -17.31 42.16
N ILE A 228 11.48 -17.11 41.85
CA ILE A 228 11.98 -16.50 40.60
C ILE A 228 12.01 -14.96 40.64
N GLU A 229 12.39 -14.39 41.79
CA GLU A 229 13.32 -13.25 41.81
C GLU A 229 14.71 -13.81 41.46
N LYS A 230 15.02 -13.91 40.17
CA LYS A 230 16.36 -13.97 39.55
C LYS A 230 16.17 -14.40 38.09
N ASN A 231 16.45 -13.47 37.18
CA ASN A 231 16.32 -13.51 35.70
C ASN A 231 15.13 -12.74 35.11
N SER A 232 15.00 -11.47 35.51
CA SER A 232 14.10 -10.48 34.89
C SER A 232 14.84 -9.54 33.92
N GLN A 233 15.59 -10.09 32.98
CA GLN A 233 16.00 -9.36 31.77
C GLN A 233 15.45 -10.14 30.59
N LEU A 234 14.65 -9.46 29.76
CA LEU A 234 13.90 -9.94 28.58
C LEU A 234 12.50 -10.53 28.89
N MET A 235 11.58 -9.68 29.34
CA MET A 235 10.15 -9.84 29.01
C MET A 235 9.62 -8.55 28.39
N ARG A 236 9.06 -8.68 27.19
CA ARG A 236 8.32 -7.66 26.43
C ARG A 236 7.04 -7.27 27.19
N PRO A 237 6.57 -6.01 27.13
CA PRO A 237 5.29 -5.62 27.72
C PRO A 237 4.13 -6.38 27.04
N PRO A 238 3.01 -6.64 27.75
CA PRO A 238 1.82 -7.26 27.19
C PRO A 238 1.11 -6.28 26.22
N ILE A 239 0.56 -6.82 25.13
CA ILE A 239 -0.30 -6.10 24.19
C ILE A 239 -1.73 -6.15 24.76
N ASP A 240 -2.13 -5.07 25.42
CA ASP A 240 -3.53 -4.66 25.52
C ASP A 240 -3.70 -3.47 24.56
N LYS A 241 -4.25 -3.72 23.37
CA LYS A 241 -5.00 -2.75 22.57
C LYS A 241 -5.60 -3.47 21.36
N GLU A 242 -6.91 -3.38 21.24
CA GLU A 242 -7.62 -3.59 19.98
C GLU A 242 -6.85 -2.87 18.86
N LEU A 243 -6.52 -3.56 17.76
CA LEU A 243 -6.09 -2.91 16.52
C LEU A 243 -7.32 -2.24 15.90
N GLN A 244 -7.72 -1.14 16.51
CA GLN A 244 -8.37 -0.06 15.77
C GLN A 244 -7.26 0.56 14.90
N PRO A 245 -7.57 1.03 13.67
CA PRO A 245 -6.73 2.05 13.05
C PRO A 245 -6.50 3.13 14.12
N SER A 246 -5.31 3.71 14.21
CA SER A 246 -5.02 4.73 15.21
C SER A 246 -5.92 5.95 14.96
N THR A 247 -7.16 5.89 15.44
CA THR A 247 -8.11 6.98 15.35
C THR A 247 -7.58 8.02 16.32
N ASN A 248 -7.17 9.15 15.76
CA ASN A 248 -6.74 10.27 16.56
C ASN A 248 -7.95 10.69 17.41
N PRO A 249 -7.87 10.64 18.76
CA PRO A 249 -9.02 10.94 19.61
C PRO A 249 -9.52 12.39 19.45
N LYS A 250 -8.74 13.28 18.83
CA LYS A 250 -9.16 14.64 18.47
C LYS A 250 -10.16 14.68 17.31
N CYS A 251 -10.16 13.66 16.44
CA CYS A 251 -10.98 13.57 15.24
C CYS A 251 -11.33 12.10 14.92
N PRO A 252 -12.11 11.44 15.80
CA PRO A 252 -12.38 10.00 15.69
C PRO A 252 -13.22 9.62 14.46
N ASP A 253 -13.97 10.56 13.91
CA ASP A 253 -14.86 10.36 12.75
C ASP A 253 -14.18 10.72 11.41
N LEU A 254 -12.95 11.23 11.46
CA LEU A 254 -12.19 11.55 10.25
C LEU A 254 -11.55 10.28 9.70
N SER A 255 -11.77 10.03 8.40
CA SER A 255 -11.12 8.96 7.64
C SER A 255 -10.24 9.60 6.56
N PRO A 256 -8.93 9.83 6.85
CA PRO A 256 -8.03 10.44 5.89
C PRO A 256 -7.86 9.58 4.64
N ILE A 257 -7.86 10.22 3.48
CA ILE A 257 -7.83 9.56 2.17
C ILE A 257 -6.45 9.61 1.51
N VAL A 258 -6.18 8.68 0.60
CA VAL A 258 -4.92 8.54 -0.14
C VAL A 258 -5.18 8.63 -1.64
N GLY A 259 -4.38 9.43 -2.35
CA GLY A 259 -4.51 9.52 -3.80
C GLY A 259 -3.26 9.99 -4.53
N GLU A 260 -3.35 10.02 -5.86
CA GLU A 260 -2.22 10.44 -6.70
C GLU A 260 -2.67 11.35 -7.83
N TYR A 261 -1.85 12.35 -8.15
CA TYR A 261 -1.88 12.96 -9.47
C TYR A 261 -1.24 12.01 -10.49
N VAL A 262 -1.91 11.86 -11.64
CA VAL A 262 -1.49 10.98 -12.72
C VAL A 262 -1.31 11.80 -13.99
N LEU A 263 -0.07 12.26 -14.21
CA LEU A 263 0.37 12.86 -15.47
C LEU A 263 1.01 11.80 -16.36
N GLY A 264 0.47 11.64 -17.56
CA GLY A 264 0.95 10.69 -18.55
C GLY A 264 0.24 9.33 -18.48
N ASN A 265 0.97 8.26 -18.80
CA ASN A 265 0.37 6.95 -19.01
C ASN A 265 0.03 6.25 -17.67
N PRO A 266 -1.25 5.91 -17.40
CA PRO A 266 -1.70 5.36 -16.12
C PRO A 266 -1.51 3.84 -15.99
N ARG A 267 -0.64 3.21 -16.79
CA ARG A 267 -0.54 1.75 -16.89
C ARG A 267 -0.23 1.05 -15.55
N ASN A 268 0.57 1.68 -14.70
CA ASN A 268 1.08 1.07 -13.48
C ASN A 268 0.35 1.55 -12.22
N ILE A 269 -0.72 2.34 -12.36
CA ILE A 269 -1.57 2.71 -11.21
C ILE A 269 -2.15 1.44 -10.59
N ASP A 270 -1.98 1.28 -9.28
CA ASP A 270 -2.64 0.23 -8.51
C ASP A 270 -3.80 0.84 -7.71
N PRO A 271 -5.06 0.62 -8.13
CA PRO A 271 -6.21 1.23 -7.48
C PRO A 271 -6.51 0.68 -6.08
N ASN A 272 -5.80 -0.37 -5.63
CA ASN A 272 -5.96 -0.89 -4.27
C ASN A 272 -5.26 -0.03 -3.20
N PHE A 273 -4.33 0.83 -3.61
CA PHE A 273 -3.63 1.75 -2.71
C PHE A 273 -4.30 3.11 -2.62
N LEU A 274 -5.39 3.35 -3.36
CA LEU A 274 -5.91 4.69 -3.61
C LEU A 274 -7.40 4.77 -3.35
N ASP A 275 -7.81 5.82 -2.63
CA ASP A 275 -9.19 6.25 -2.49
C ASP A 275 -9.58 7.18 -3.64
N PHE A 276 -8.61 7.92 -4.20
CA PHE A 276 -8.84 8.79 -5.35
C PHE A 276 -7.63 8.87 -6.31
N VAL A 277 -7.91 9.20 -7.57
CA VAL A 277 -6.91 9.54 -8.59
C VAL A 277 -7.28 10.85 -9.28
N ILE A 278 -6.28 11.68 -9.55
CA ILE A 278 -6.46 12.96 -10.24
C ILE A 278 -5.72 12.92 -11.58
N TYR A 279 -6.47 12.92 -12.68
CA TYR A 279 -5.89 13.03 -14.02
C TYR A 279 -5.27 14.41 -14.24
N ALA A 280 -4.00 14.45 -14.61
CA ALA A 280 -3.27 15.66 -14.96
C ALA A 280 -2.92 15.64 -16.48
N PHE A 281 -3.34 16.61 -17.30
CA PHE A 281 -4.27 17.71 -17.03
C PHE A 281 -5.27 17.86 -18.17
N VAL A 282 -6.38 18.51 -17.84
CA VAL A 282 -7.29 19.14 -18.80
C VAL A 282 -6.84 20.59 -19.02
N GLU A 283 -6.72 20.98 -20.27
CA GLU A 283 -6.23 22.30 -20.67
C GLU A 283 -7.39 23.24 -21.02
N ILE A 284 -7.16 24.56 -20.87
CA ILE A 284 -8.08 25.60 -21.34
C ILE A 284 -7.52 26.13 -22.67
N SER A 285 -8.26 25.91 -23.75
CA SER A 285 -7.86 26.45 -25.06
C SER A 285 -8.05 27.97 -25.12
N SER A 286 -7.48 28.61 -26.15
CA SER A 286 -7.55 30.07 -26.33
C SER A 286 -8.96 30.63 -26.52
N ASN A 287 -9.93 29.81 -26.91
CA ASN A 287 -11.36 30.15 -26.98
C ASN A 287 -12.13 29.83 -25.68
N GLY A 288 -11.47 29.33 -24.63
CA GLY A 288 -12.07 29.01 -23.33
C GLY A 288 -12.76 27.64 -23.26
N GLU A 289 -12.51 26.74 -24.22
CA GLU A 289 -13.00 25.36 -24.18
C GLU A 289 -12.04 24.47 -23.38
N LEU A 290 -12.57 23.39 -22.81
CA LEU A 290 -11.77 22.40 -22.08
C LEU A 290 -11.31 21.31 -23.04
N VAL A 291 -10.02 21.01 -23.02
CA VAL A 291 -9.40 20.01 -23.89
C VAL A 291 -8.72 18.95 -23.02
N VAL A 292 -9.07 17.69 -23.23
CA VAL A 292 -8.36 16.55 -22.63
C VAL A 292 -7.28 16.10 -23.64
N PRO A 293 -5.97 16.36 -23.42
CA PRO A 293 -4.95 16.07 -24.41
C PRO A 293 -4.79 14.56 -24.69
N ALA A 294 -4.99 13.74 -23.67
CA ALA A 294 -4.93 12.28 -23.76
C ALA A 294 -6.22 11.60 -23.24
N PRO A 295 -7.33 11.65 -24.00
CA PRO A 295 -8.63 11.11 -23.58
C PRO A 295 -8.61 9.62 -23.24
N ALA A 296 -7.70 8.86 -23.87
CA ALA A 296 -7.52 7.44 -23.60
C ALA A 296 -6.99 7.19 -22.19
N TYR A 297 -6.12 8.06 -21.66
CA TYR A 297 -5.55 7.93 -20.32
C TYR A 297 -6.60 8.23 -19.26
N LEU A 298 -7.37 9.31 -19.42
CA LEU A 298 -8.49 9.61 -18.53
C LEU A 298 -9.51 8.47 -18.50
N ARG A 299 -9.90 7.93 -19.67
CA ARG A 299 -10.80 6.77 -19.72
C ARG A 299 -10.23 5.51 -19.07
N SER A 300 -8.92 5.30 -19.14
CA SER A 300 -8.27 4.17 -18.45
C SER A 300 -8.34 4.34 -16.92
N LEU A 301 -8.17 5.57 -16.41
CA LEU A 301 -8.35 5.84 -14.98
C LEU A 301 -9.78 5.57 -14.52
N VAL A 302 -10.78 6.00 -15.28
CA VAL A 302 -12.19 5.70 -14.98
C VAL A 302 -12.46 4.19 -14.94
N ARG A 303 -11.80 3.40 -15.79
CA ARG A 303 -11.92 1.93 -15.79
C ARG A 303 -11.30 1.25 -14.58
N LEU A 304 -10.44 1.93 -13.80
CA LEU A 304 -9.90 1.36 -12.56
C LEU A 304 -11.00 1.04 -11.54
N ARG A 305 -12.18 1.67 -11.67
CA ARG A 305 -13.38 1.31 -10.90
C ARG A 305 -13.86 -0.12 -11.11
N GLU A 306 -13.45 -0.79 -12.19
CA GLU A 306 -13.72 -2.22 -12.39
C GLU A 306 -12.96 -3.09 -11.36
N THR A 307 -11.85 -2.57 -10.80
CA THR A 307 -11.04 -3.23 -9.76
C THR A 307 -11.38 -2.69 -8.37
N ASN A 308 -11.48 -1.37 -8.21
CA ASN A 308 -11.89 -0.71 -6.96
C ASN A 308 -13.14 0.16 -7.21
N PRO A 309 -14.36 -0.36 -6.99
CA PRO A 309 -15.61 0.36 -7.27
C PRO A 309 -15.78 1.69 -6.51
N ASP A 310 -15.10 1.85 -5.38
CA ASP A 310 -15.20 3.04 -4.52
C ASP A 310 -14.21 4.15 -4.94
N LEU A 311 -13.27 3.85 -5.84
CA LEU A 311 -12.24 4.78 -6.31
C LEU A 311 -12.86 6.04 -6.94
N GLN A 312 -12.50 7.18 -6.35
CA GLN A 312 -12.87 8.48 -6.88
C GLN A 312 -11.93 8.89 -8.04
N VAL A 313 -12.49 9.32 -9.16
CA VAL A 313 -11.73 9.72 -10.36
C VAL A 313 -12.04 11.17 -10.69
N ILE A 314 -11.03 12.00 -10.53
CA ILE A 314 -11.06 13.46 -10.66
C ILE A 314 -10.23 13.86 -11.88
N ALA A 315 -10.59 14.96 -12.54
CA ALA A 315 -9.74 15.59 -13.56
C ALA A 315 -9.27 16.97 -13.10
N ALA A 316 -7.96 17.16 -13.04
CA ALA A 316 -7.35 18.46 -12.79
C ALA A 316 -7.36 19.30 -14.06
N ILE A 317 -7.85 20.53 -13.93
CA ILE A 317 -7.82 21.54 -14.98
C ILE A 317 -6.69 22.51 -14.63
N GLY A 318 -5.74 22.71 -15.53
CA GLY A 318 -4.63 23.65 -15.32
C GLY A 318 -3.25 23.00 -15.27
N GLY A 319 -2.53 23.28 -14.18
CA GLY A 319 -1.12 22.97 -13.98
C GLY A 319 -0.19 24.14 -14.32
N TRP A 320 1.09 24.01 -13.95
CA TRP A 320 2.11 25.03 -14.20
C TRP A 320 2.13 25.52 -15.65
N ALA A 321 2.04 26.84 -15.81
CA ALA A 321 1.99 27.55 -17.10
C ALA A 321 0.71 27.35 -17.95
N ALA A 322 -0.35 26.74 -17.41
CA ALA A 322 -1.65 26.70 -18.07
C ALA A 322 -2.39 28.05 -17.95
N ASP A 323 -2.61 28.72 -19.08
CA ASP A 323 -3.32 30.00 -19.15
C ASP A 323 -4.84 29.81 -19.27
N GLY A 324 -5.60 30.91 -19.20
CA GLY A 324 -7.05 30.94 -19.44
C GLY A 324 -7.90 31.15 -18.20
N PHE A 325 -7.39 30.83 -17.00
CA PHE A 325 -8.15 30.99 -15.75
C PHE A 325 -8.52 32.44 -15.44
N SER A 326 -7.59 33.39 -15.59
CA SER A 326 -7.87 34.81 -15.30
C SER A 326 -9.00 35.35 -16.19
N ASP A 327 -9.10 34.88 -17.44
CA ASP A 327 -10.21 35.24 -18.34
C ASP A 327 -11.50 34.50 -17.98
N ALA A 328 -11.43 33.19 -17.66
CA ALA A 328 -12.57 32.42 -17.20
C ALA A 328 -13.21 33.02 -15.93
N ALA A 329 -12.40 33.52 -15.00
CA ALA A 329 -12.83 34.07 -13.73
C ALA A 329 -13.38 35.51 -13.84
N SER A 330 -13.05 36.24 -14.91
CA SER A 330 -13.19 37.70 -14.99
C SER A 330 -14.61 38.27 -14.92
N THR A 331 -15.62 37.57 -15.44
CA THR A 331 -17.01 38.07 -15.51
C THR A 331 -18.02 36.99 -15.10
N PRO A 332 -19.25 37.35 -14.67
CA PRO A 332 -20.29 36.36 -14.43
C PRO A 332 -20.54 35.44 -15.63
N ALA A 333 -20.54 36.00 -16.84
CA ALA A 333 -20.78 35.25 -18.07
C ALA A 333 -19.67 34.23 -18.35
N SER A 334 -18.40 34.64 -18.23
CA SER A 334 -17.25 33.74 -18.42
C SER A 334 -17.21 32.63 -17.36
N ARG A 335 -17.50 32.96 -16.10
CA ARG A 335 -17.52 31.99 -15.00
C ARG A 335 -18.56 30.90 -15.20
N TYR A 336 -19.79 31.27 -15.54
CA TYR A 336 -20.82 30.26 -15.81
C TYR A 336 -20.61 29.53 -17.15
N ALA A 337 -19.93 30.14 -18.12
CA ALA A 337 -19.50 29.41 -19.33
C ALA A 337 -18.48 28.32 -18.98
N PHE A 338 -17.45 28.68 -18.20
CA PHE A 338 -16.46 27.73 -17.69
C PHE A 338 -17.12 26.61 -16.88
N ALA A 339 -17.99 26.96 -15.92
CA ALA A 339 -18.68 25.97 -15.08
C ALA A 339 -19.56 24.99 -15.87
N ARG A 340 -20.22 25.43 -16.95
CA ARG A 340 -20.96 24.54 -17.86
C ARG A 340 -20.03 23.62 -18.65
N ASN A 341 -18.89 24.12 -19.11
CA ASN A 341 -17.89 23.29 -19.79
C ASN A 341 -17.34 22.21 -18.84
N VAL A 342 -17.10 22.57 -17.57
CA VAL A 342 -16.71 21.63 -16.53
C VAL A 342 -17.80 20.57 -16.28
N GLN A 343 -19.07 20.96 -16.20
CA GLN A 343 -20.18 20.00 -16.06
C GLN A 343 -20.24 19.03 -17.24
N ASN A 344 -20.02 19.51 -18.46
CA ASN A 344 -19.97 18.66 -19.65
C ASN A 344 -18.82 17.64 -19.56
N LEU A 345 -17.63 18.06 -19.13
CA LEU A 345 -16.47 17.18 -18.92
C LEU A 345 -16.78 16.08 -17.89
N VAL A 346 -17.32 16.47 -16.72
CA VAL A 346 -17.69 15.54 -15.64
C VAL A 346 -18.69 14.49 -16.15
N ASN A 347 -19.72 14.93 -16.88
CA ASN A 347 -20.74 14.04 -17.44
C ASN A 347 -20.20 13.13 -18.56
N GLU A 348 -19.39 13.67 -19.47
CA GLU A 348 -18.83 12.95 -20.61
C GLU A 348 -17.95 11.78 -20.16
N TYR A 349 -17.06 12.04 -19.20
CA TYR A 349 -16.10 11.05 -18.71
C TYR A 349 -16.57 10.28 -17.47
N ARG A 350 -17.73 10.63 -16.88
CA ARG A 350 -18.29 10.04 -15.65
C ARG A 350 -17.36 10.19 -14.44
N LEU A 351 -16.81 11.39 -14.29
CA LEU A 351 -15.92 11.77 -13.19
C LEU A 351 -16.72 11.99 -11.91
N ASP A 352 -16.07 11.82 -10.75
CA ASP A 352 -16.68 12.18 -9.46
C ASP A 352 -16.53 13.69 -9.16
N GLY A 353 -15.66 14.36 -9.92
CA GLY A 353 -15.53 15.80 -9.87
C GLY A 353 -14.28 16.31 -10.57
N ILE A 354 -13.85 17.50 -10.16
CA ILE A 354 -12.72 18.21 -10.74
C ILE A 354 -11.77 18.75 -9.68
N ASP A 355 -10.56 19.04 -10.13
CA ASP A 355 -9.55 19.77 -9.38
C ASP A 355 -9.17 21.04 -10.18
N ILE A 356 -9.04 22.17 -9.49
CA ILE A 356 -8.62 23.43 -10.10
C ILE A 356 -7.17 23.71 -9.70
N ASP A 357 -6.28 23.61 -10.66
CA ASP A 357 -4.85 23.86 -10.49
C ASP A 357 -4.44 25.12 -11.26
N TRP A 358 -4.86 26.28 -10.73
CA TRP A 358 -4.50 27.58 -11.27
C TRP A 358 -3.21 28.06 -10.59
N GLU A 359 -2.11 28.11 -11.35
CA GLU A 359 -0.78 28.47 -10.85
C GLU A 359 -0.22 29.82 -11.38
N TYR A 360 -0.55 30.97 -10.78
CA TYR A 360 -1.44 31.20 -9.64
C TYR A 360 -2.31 32.46 -9.85
N PRO A 361 -3.52 32.55 -9.24
CA PRO A 361 -4.31 33.77 -9.29
C PRO A 361 -3.49 34.98 -8.84
N GLY A 362 -3.51 36.06 -9.63
CA GLY A 362 -2.77 37.29 -9.30
C GLY A 362 -1.24 37.20 -9.48
N SER A 363 -0.71 36.09 -10.01
CA SER A 363 0.71 35.90 -10.28
C SER A 363 0.97 35.49 -11.73
N SER A 364 1.96 36.12 -12.35
CA SER A 364 2.46 35.75 -13.69
C SER A 364 3.81 35.02 -13.63
N ALA A 365 4.15 34.40 -12.49
CA ALA A 365 5.43 33.71 -12.31
C ALA A 365 5.70 32.62 -13.37
N SER A 366 4.66 31.91 -13.79
CA SER A 366 4.70 30.88 -14.84
C SER A 366 4.58 31.43 -16.27
N GLY A 367 4.45 32.76 -16.43
CA GLY A 367 4.25 33.44 -17.71
C GLY A 367 2.79 33.58 -18.15
N ILE A 368 1.83 33.09 -17.35
CA ILE A 368 0.39 33.19 -17.64
C ILE A 368 -0.16 34.59 -17.37
N LYS A 369 -1.34 34.87 -17.94
CA LYS A 369 -2.08 36.10 -17.67
C LYS A 369 -2.56 36.14 -16.22
N SER A 370 -2.33 37.27 -15.56
CA SER A 370 -2.85 37.54 -14.21
C SER A 370 -3.40 38.94 -14.08
N ARG A 371 -4.28 39.14 -13.10
CA ARG A 371 -4.91 40.41 -12.74
C ARG A 371 -4.98 40.55 -11.22
N PRO A 372 -4.93 41.78 -10.67
CA PRO A 372 -5.13 41.98 -9.23
C PRO A 372 -6.47 41.45 -8.70
N GLU A 373 -7.52 41.47 -9.54
CA GLU A 373 -8.86 41.00 -9.18
C GLU A 373 -8.97 39.46 -9.16
N ASP A 374 -7.96 38.73 -9.64
CA ASP A 374 -8.00 37.26 -9.73
C ASP A 374 -8.27 36.61 -8.37
N ARG A 375 -7.76 37.17 -7.28
CA ARG A 375 -7.98 36.66 -5.92
C ARG A 375 -9.47 36.57 -5.57
N GLU A 376 -10.21 37.65 -5.80
CA GLU A 376 -11.65 37.70 -5.52
C GLU A 376 -12.45 36.95 -6.60
N ASN A 377 -12.03 37.07 -7.86
CA ASN A 377 -12.64 36.38 -8.98
C ASN A 377 -12.52 34.86 -8.87
N PHE A 378 -11.46 34.35 -8.23
CA PHE A 378 -11.29 32.92 -7.99
C PHE A 378 -12.35 32.38 -7.05
N THR A 379 -12.66 33.09 -5.95
CA THR A 379 -13.81 32.78 -5.07
C THR A 379 -15.12 32.73 -5.85
N LEU A 380 -15.34 33.72 -6.73
CA LEU A 380 -16.55 33.77 -7.56
C LEU A 380 -16.60 32.65 -8.60
N LEU A 381 -15.45 32.22 -9.13
CA LEU A 381 -15.34 31.09 -10.06
C LEU A 381 -15.71 29.79 -9.36
N LEU A 382 -15.15 29.53 -8.17
CA LEU A 382 -15.49 28.36 -7.36
C LEU A 382 -16.97 28.37 -6.93
N THR A 383 -17.54 29.55 -6.66
CA THR A 383 -18.98 29.68 -6.39
C THR A 383 -19.80 29.24 -7.61
N ALA A 384 -19.46 29.74 -8.80
CA ALA A 384 -20.16 29.35 -10.03
C ALA A 384 -20.01 27.85 -10.35
N LEU A 385 -18.85 27.26 -10.05
CA LEU A 385 -18.63 25.81 -10.18
C LEU A 385 -19.53 25.04 -9.22
N ARG A 386 -19.55 25.42 -7.93
CA ARG A 386 -20.41 24.76 -6.94
C ARG A 386 -21.91 24.89 -7.27
N ASP A 387 -22.34 26.05 -7.75
CA ASP A 387 -23.72 26.28 -8.20
C ASP A 387 -24.15 25.32 -9.32
N VAL A 388 -23.25 25.06 -10.28
CA VAL A 388 -23.55 24.26 -11.47
C VAL A 388 -23.37 22.76 -11.21
N LEU A 389 -22.31 22.37 -10.50
CA LEU A 389 -21.98 20.97 -10.26
C LEU A 389 -22.81 20.37 -9.11
N GLY A 390 -23.25 21.20 -8.17
CA GLY A 390 -24.03 20.78 -7.00
C GLY A 390 -23.15 20.41 -5.81
N PRO A 391 -23.77 20.10 -4.64
CA PRO A 391 -23.06 19.94 -3.38
C PRO A 391 -22.25 18.64 -3.27
N GLU A 392 -22.67 17.58 -3.97
CA GLU A 392 -22.05 16.25 -3.86
C GLU A 392 -20.82 16.08 -4.76
N THR A 393 -20.66 16.90 -5.79
CA THR A 393 -19.52 16.78 -6.72
C THR A 393 -18.23 17.20 -6.04
N TRP A 394 -17.17 16.40 -6.24
CA TRP A 394 -15.86 16.75 -5.76
C TRP A 394 -15.35 18.03 -6.46
N ILE A 395 -14.94 19.03 -5.68
CA ILE A 395 -14.23 20.20 -6.19
C ILE A 395 -13.02 20.40 -5.29
N SER A 396 -11.81 20.15 -5.78
CA SER A 396 -10.59 20.51 -5.06
C SER A 396 -9.85 21.66 -5.73
N VAL A 397 -8.93 22.26 -4.97
CA VAL A 397 -8.03 23.32 -5.44
C VAL A 397 -6.62 22.92 -5.07
N ALA A 398 -5.72 22.92 -6.04
CA ALA A 398 -4.29 22.82 -5.79
C ALA A 398 -3.70 24.21 -5.50
N GLY A 399 -2.83 24.28 -4.49
CA GLY A 399 -2.21 25.53 -4.09
C GLY A 399 -1.16 25.35 -3.00
N THR A 400 -0.53 26.45 -2.59
CA THR A 400 0.50 26.46 -1.55
C THR A 400 -0.04 27.06 -0.25
N GLY A 401 0.66 26.84 0.86
CA GLY A 401 0.37 27.44 2.17
C GLY A 401 1.31 28.59 2.54
N ASP A 402 2.05 29.15 1.58
CA ASP A 402 2.92 30.29 1.86
C ASP A 402 2.13 31.61 1.96
N SER A 403 2.72 32.59 2.65
CA SER A 403 2.10 33.89 2.88
C SER A 403 1.76 34.64 1.59
N ALA A 404 2.49 34.44 0.48
CA ALA A 404 2.17 35.13 -0.77
C ALA A 404 0.89 34.58 -1.39
N TYR A 405 0.74 33.25 -1.46
CA TYR A 405 -0.48 32.63 -1.98
C TYR A 405 -1.72 33.00 -1.16
N ILE A 406 -1.64 32.88 0.17
CA ILE A 406 -2.76 33.18 1.07
C ILE A 406 -3.19 34.66 0.99
N ASN A 407 -2.23 35.58 0.87
CA ASN A 407 -2.55 37.01 0.86
C ASN A 407 -2.91 37.54 -0.53
N ARG A 408 -2.39 36.94 -1.62
CA ARG A 408 -2.48 37.51 -2.97
C ARG A 408 -3.23 36.66 -3.97
N SER A 409 -3.39 35.36 -3.74
CA SER A 409 -3.94 34.43 -4.72
C SER A 409 -5.31 33.88 -4.33
N ALA A 410 -5.55 33.53 -3.07
CA ALA A 410 -6.81 32.91 -2.66
C ALA A 410 -7.42 33.54 -1.40
N GLU A 411 -8.75 33.59 -1.34
CA GLU A 411 -9.50 33.95 -0.13
C GLU A 411 -9.81 32.69 0.67
N ILE A 412 -8.79 32.12 1.35
CA ILE A 412 -8.83 30.79 1.98
C ILE A 412 -10.14 30.53 2.75
N ASN A 413 -10.51 31.40 3.69
CA ASN A 413 -11.75 31.31 4.46
C ASN A 413 -13.05 31.32 3.62
N LYS A 414 -13.05 31.99 2.45
CA LYS A 414 -14.22 32.06 1.57
C LYS A 414 -14.29 30.89 0.60
N ILE A 415 -13.16 30.33 0.20
CA ILE A 415 -13.13 29.16 -0.69
C ILE A 415 -13.34 27.85 0.08
N ALA A 416 -12.92 27.78 1.35
CA ALA A 416 -13.06 26.61 2.21
C ALA A 416 -14.48 25.98 2.21
N PRO A 417 -15.60 26.73 2.34
CA PRO A 417 -16.93 26.13 2.27
C PRO A 417 -17.36 25.68 0.86
N LEU A 418 -16.68 26.13 -0.19
CA LEU A 418 -17.04 25.84 -1.59
C LEU A 418 -16.37 24.57 -2.13
N ILE A 419 -15.24 24.17 -1.55
CA ILE A 419 -14.41 23.05 -2.01
C ILE A 419 -14.56 21.83 -1.10
N THR A 420 -14.31 20.65 -1.65
CA THR A 420 -14.19 19.39 -0.91
C THR A 420 -12.84 19.35 -0.21
N HIS A 421 -11.75 19.60 -0.95
CA HIS A 421 -10.38 19.55 -0.44
C HIS A 421 -9.50 20.68 -0.99
N PHE A 422 -8.49 21.07 -0.22
CA PHE A 422 -7.36 21.87 -0.66
C PHE A 422 -6.15 20.96 -0.78
N ASN A 423 -5.67 20.77 -2.01
CA ASN A 423 -4.53 19.92 -2.33
C ASN A 423 -3.26 20.75 -2.14
N LEU A 424 -2.70 20.70 -0.92
CA LEU A 424 -1.53 21.47 -0.54
C LEU A 424 -0.28 20.91 -1.24
N MET A 425 0.25 21.66 -2.20
CA MET A 425 1.51 21.36 -2.89
C MET A 425 2.70 21.73 -2.00
N SER A 426 2.85 21.03 -0.88
CA SER A 426 3.89 21.24 0.13
C SER A 426 5.26 20.67 -0.28
N TYR A 427 5.67 20.99 -1.50
CA TYR A 427 6.94 20.63 -2.12
C TYR A 427 7.42 21.76 -3.04
N ASP A 428 8.50 21.54 -3.80
CA ASP A 428 9.07 22.55 -4.71
C ASP A 428 9.55 23.85 -4.06
N PHE A 429 9.86 23.84 -2.76
CA PHE A 429 10.32 25.04 -2.04
C PHE A 429 11.57 25.69 -2.67
N THR A 430 12.40 24.90 -3.35
CA THR A 430 13.63 25.35 -4.02
C THR A 430 13.49 25.56 -5.53
N ALA A 431 12.29 25.44 -6.12
CA ALA A 431 12.09 25.46 -7.58
C ALA A 431 12.47 26.79 -8.27
N GLY A 432 12.55 27.90 -7.53
CA GLY A 432 13.05 29.20 -8.02
C GLY A 432 14.48 29.54 -7.59
N GLU A 433 15.12 28.67 -6.82
CA GLU A 433 16.35 29.01 -6.09
C GLU A 433 17.61 28.45 -6.79
N THR A 434 18.72 29.18 -6.67
CA THR A 434 20.03 28.78 -7.22
C THR A 434 21.14 28.98 -6.19
N GLY A 435 22.33 28.43 -6.45
CA GLY A 435 23.45 28.50 -5.52
C GLY A 435 23.12 27.83 -4.19
N GLU A 436 23.58 28.43 -3.09
CA GLU A 436 23.40 27.90 -1.73
C GLU A 436 21.91 27.74 -1.35
N ARG A 437 21.04 28.67 -1.79
CA ARG A 437 19.60 28.59 -1.53
C ARG A 437 18.93 27.44 -2.30
N GLY A 438 19.50 27.03 -3.44
CA GLY A 438 19.05 25.85 -4.18
C GLY A 438 19.49 24.53 -3.55
N GLN A 439 20.50 24.57 -2.68
CA GLN A 439 21.05 23.44 -1.91
C GLN A 439 20.35 23.31 -0.55
N ARG A 440 19.01 23.26 -0.61
CA ARG A 440 18.12 23.15 0.55
C ARG A 440 17.02 22.13 0.29
N HIS A 441 16.31 21.73 1.34
CA HIS A 441 15.20 20.80 1.22
C HIS A 441 14.06 21.38 0.39
N GLN A 442 13.49 20.57 -0.50
CA GLN A 442 12.36 20.97 -1.35
C GLN A 442 11.00 20.72 -0.69
N ALA A 443 10.94 19.86 0.33
CA ALA A 443 9.70 19.35 0.91
C ALA A 443 9.89 18.89 2.37
N ASN A 444 10.74 19.58 3.13
CA ASN A 444 10.98 19.30 4.55
C ASN A 444 9.68 19.40 5.37
N LEU A 445 9.45 18.42 6.25
CA LEU A 445 8.27 18.41 7.12
C LEU A 445 8.34 19.55 8.14
N PHE A 446 9.49 19.70 8.79
CA PHE A 446 9.80 20.80 9.72
C PHE A 446 11.02 21.59 9.25
N ASP A 447 11.30 22.70 9.93
CA ASP A 447 12.47 23.53 9.64
C ASP A 447 13.78 22.89 10.14
N SER A 448 14.87 23.12 9.41
CA SER A 448 16.24 22.82 9.84
C SER A 448 17.23 23.80 9.20
N ASP A 449 18.51 23.69 9.55
CA ASP A 449 19.60 24.45 8.91
C ASP A 449 19.72 24.20 7.39
N LEU A 450 19.17 23.08 6.91
CA LEU A 450 19.13 22.69 5.51
C LEU A 450 17.80 23.04 4.82
N SER A 451 16.90 23.76 5.49
CA SER A 451 15.64 24.26 4.94
C SER A 451 15.73 25.73 4.51
N LEU A 452 14.80 26.17 3.67
CA LEU A 452 14.60 27.60 3.42
C LEU A 452 13.81 28.22 4.58
N PRO A 453 14.20 29.39 5.11
CA PRO A 453 13.47 30.01 6.21
C PRO A 453 12.00 30.27 5.87
N GLY A 454 11.09 29.75 6.69
CA GLY A 454 9.65 29.90 6.52
C GLY A 454 8.99 28.90 5.56
N TYR A 455 9.75 27.97 4.99
CA TYR A 455 9.24 26.93 4.09
C TYR A 455 9.39 25.54 4.72
N SER A 456 8.30 25.04 5.27
CA SER A 456 8.12 23.65 5.70
C SER A 456 6.68 23.22 5.44
N VAL A 457 6.44 21.91 5.41
CA VAL A 457 5.07 21.38 5.31
C VAL A 457 4.25 21.85 6.51
N ASP A 458 4.81 21.79 7.72
CA ASP A 458 4.21 22.25 8.97
C ASP A 458 3.77 23.72 8.88
N SER A 459 4.68 24.62 8.49
CA SER A 459 4.35 26.05 8.38
C SER A 459 3.25 26.33 7.34
N MET A 460 3.23 25.59 6.23
CA MET A 460 2.20 25.74 5.20
C MET A 460 0.82 25.27 5.68
N VAL A 461 0.77 24.18 6.45
CA VAL A 461 -0.48 23.68 7.04
C VAL A 461 -1.02 24.67 8.06
N ASP A 462 -0.17 25.15 8.97
CA ASP A 462 -0.56 26.14 9.99
C ASP A 462 -1.07 27.43 9.36
N ASN A 463 -0.37 27.96 8.36
CA ASN A 463 -0.81 29.17 7.67
C ASN A 463 -2.19 29.01 7.01
N LEU A 464 -2.50 27.85 6.43
CA LEU A 464 -3.82 27.58 5.84
C LEU A 464 -4.91 27.51 6.90
N ILE A 465 -4.63 26.84 8.02
CA ILE A 465 -5.57 26.73 9.15
C ILE A 465 -5.84 28.11 9.74
N ASP A 466 -4.80 28.91 9.99
CA ASP A 466 -4.91 30.28 10.49
C ASP A 466 -5.68 31.19 9.51
N ALA A 467 -5.56 30.93 8.21
CA ALA A 467 -6.32 31.62 7.17
C ALA A 467 -7.76 31.12 7.01
N GLY A 468 -8.18 30.10 7.77
CA GLY A 468 -9.56 29.61 7.86
C GLY A 468 -9.86 28.34 7.06
N MET A 469 -8.86 27.57 6.63
CA MET A 469 -9.07 26.25 6.04
C MET A 469 -9.28 25.20 7.16
N PRO A 470 -10.40 24.46 7.18
CA PRO A 470 -10.54 23.33 8.11
C PRO A 470 -9.45 22.28 7.85
N SER A 471 -8.86 21.74 8.91
CA SER A 471 -7.74 20.80 8.79
C SER A 471 -8.14 19.58 7.97
N GLU A 472 -9.36 19.07 8.18
CA GLU A 472 -9.93 17.91 7.49
C GLU A 472 -10.13 18.11 5.98
N LYS A 473 -9.99 19.35 5.47
CA LYS A 473 -10.03 19.62 4.03
C LYS A 473 -8.64 19.67 3.39
N ILE A 474 -7.57 19.71 4.17
CA ILE A 474 -6.21 19.79 3.64
C ILE A 474 -5.74 18.37 3.26
N LEU A 475 -5.37 18.17 2.00
CA LEU A 475 -4.62 16.98 1.55
C LEU A 475 -3.15 17.36 1.45
N LEU A 476 -2.28 16.64 2.15
CA LEU A 476 -0.84 16.93 2.23
C LEU A 476 -0.10 16.30 1.04
N GLY A 477 0.61 17.13 0.26
CA GLY A 477 1.33 16.72 -0.93
C GLY A 477 2.73 16.13 -0.66
N VAL A 478 3.03 15.01 -1.32
CA VAL A 478 4.33 14.30 -1.27
C VAL A 478 4.95 14.22 -2.68
N PRO A 479 6.18 14.73 -2.90
CA PRO A 479 6.83 14.67 -4.19
C PRO A 479 7.47 13.30 -4.44
N PHE A 480 7.08 12.62 -5.52
CA PHE A 480 7.71 11.37 -5.98
C PHE A 480 8.93 11.64 -6.88
N TYR A 481 9.63 12.73 -6.63
CA TYR A 481 10.83 13.14 -7.35
C TYR A 481 11.79 13.87 -6.42
N GLY A 482 13.07 13.84 -6.77
CA GLY A 482 14.10 14.66 -6.15
C GLY A 482 14.31 15.97 -6.90
N ARG A 483 14.75 16.99 -6.17
CA ARG A 483 15.11 18.32 -6.69
C ARG A 483 16.44 18.80 -6.14
N LEU A 484 17.19 19.53 -6.96
CA LEU A 484 18.30 20.40 -6.55
C LEU A 484 18.11 21.77 -7.21
N GLY A 485 17.61 22.72 -6.42
CA GLY A 485 17.27 24.08 -6.87
C GLY A 485 16.31 24.11 -8.06
N ALA A 486 16.43 25.18 -8.86
CA ALA A 486 15.62 25.39 -10.05
C ALA A 486 15.96 24.44 -11.22
N ALA A 487 17.17 23.87 -11.24
CA ALA A 487 17.75 23.30 -12.46
C ALA A 487 17.58 21.79 -12.62
N ILE A 488 17.48 21.04 -11.51
CA ILE A 488 17.57 19.57 -11.55
C ILE A 488 16.38 18.96 -10.84
N THR A 489 15.65 18.10 -11.56
CA THR A 489 14.62 17.21 -11.03
C THR A 489 14.83 15.78 -11.53
N ARG A 490 14.57 14.78 -10.70
CA ARG A 490 14.70 13.35 -11.07
C ARG A 490 13.58 12.53 -10.44
N SER A 491 12.94 11.65 -11.20
CA SER A 491 11.90 10.79 -10.64
C SER A 491 12.46 9.89 -9.53
N TYR A 492 11.60 9.42 -8.62
CA TYR A 492 12.03 8.48 -7.59
C TYR A 492 12.62 7.19 -8.19
N ASP A 493 12.07 6.71 -9.32
CA ASP A 493 12.68 5.62 -10.10
C ASP A 493 14.12 5.92 -10.54
N GLU A 494 14.38 7.13 -11.06
CA GLU A 494 15.74 7.55 -11.43
C GLU A 494 16.65 7.64 -10.22
N LEU A 495 16.15 8.17 -9.09
CA LEU A 495 16.89 8.26 -7.84
C LEU A 495 17.32 6.87 -7.35
N ARG A 496 16.39 5.91 -7.27
CA ARG A 496 16.71 4.52 -6.89
C ARG A 496 17.67 3.87 -7.86
N LYS A 497 17.52 4.12 -9.16
CA LYS A 497 18.35 3.50 -10.20
C LYS A 497 19.80 4.01 -10.15
N SER A 498 20.00 5.31 -9.99
CA SER A 498 21.27 5.97 -10.33
C SER A 498 21.82 6.93 -9.27
N TYR A 499 21.08 7.29 -8.23
CA TYR A 499 21.52 8.31 -7.26
C TYR A 499 21.66 7.74 -5.85
N ILE A 500 20.62 7.15 -5.25
CA ILE A 500 20.67 6.73 -3.85
C ILE A 500 21.80 5.71 -3.63
N ASN A 501 22.82 6.09 -2.85
CA ASN A 501 24.05 5.33 -2.58
C ASN A 501 24.78 4.83 -3.84
N LYS A 502 24.74 5.60 -4.93
CA LYS A 502 25.32 5.25 -6.24
C LYS A 502 26.02 6.45 -6.87
N ASN A 503 26.94 6.21 -7.80
CA ASN A 503 27.57 7.25 -8.62
C ASN A 503 28.16 8.44 -7.83
N GLY A 504 28.69 8.16 -6.64
CA GLY A 504 29.28 9.15 -5.73
C GLY A 504 28.28 9.92 -4.86
N TYR A 505 26.97 9.71 -5.04
CA TYR A 505 25.96 10.23 -4.13
C TYR A 505 25.83 9.33 -2.90
N GLN A 506 25.73 9.95 -1.73
CA GLN A 506 25.60 9.29 -0.44
C GLN A 506 24.29 9.73 0.21
N TYR A 507 23.53 8.75 0.71
CA TYR A 507 22.30 9.01 1.45
C TYR A 507 22.60 9.62 2.82
N ASN A 508 21.82 10.63 3.18
CA ASN A 508 21.72 11.17 4.53
C ASN A 508 20.24 11.41 4.87
N PHE A 509 19.98 11.58 6.16
CA PHE A 509 18.66 11.94 6.68
C PHE A 509 18.80 13.13 7.62
N ASP A 510 18.02 14.17 7.39
CA ASP A 510 17.94 15.32 8.28
C ASP A 510 16.88 15.02 9.34
N ASP A 511 17.32 14.70 10.55
CA ASP A 511 16.43 14.35 11.65
C ASP A 511 15.64 15.56 12.18
N GLN A 512 16.08 16.80 11.97
CA GLN A 512 15.29 17.98 12.35
C GLN A 512 14.18 18.21 11.33
N ALA A 513 14.51 18.20 10.04
CA ALA A 513 13.56 18.43 8.96
C ALA A 513 12.67 17.21 8.63
N LYS A 514 13.02 16.02 9.16
CA LYS A 514 12.36 14.72 8.94
C LYS A 514 12.30 14.30 7.46
N VAL A 515 13.36 14.58 6.70
CA VAL A 515 13.45 14.24 5.27
C VAL A 515 14.82 13.73 4.86
N PRO A 516 14.90 12.85 3.85
CA PRO A 516 16.17 12.40 3.29
C PRO A 516 16.76 13.42 2.33
N TYR A 517 18.07 13.34 2.15
CA TYR A 517 18.79 14.07 1.12
C TYR A 517 20.02 13.29 0.67
N LEU A 518 20.57 13.66 -0.48
CA LEU A 518 21.83 13.10 -0.98
C LEU A 518 22.92 14.16 -0.90
N VAL A 519 24.12 13.73 -0.53
CA VAL A 519 25.34 14.51 -0.69
C VAL A 519 26.21 13.93 -1.78
N LYS A 520 26.97 14.78 -2.46
CA LYS A 520 27.99 14.36 -3.41
C LYS A 520 29.19 15.28 -3.27
N ASP A 521 30.38 14.69 -3.17
CA ASP A 521 31.64 15.42 -2.99
C ASP A 521 31.63 16.38 -1.78
N GLY A 522 30.88 16.04 -0.73
CA GLY A 522 30.74 16.82 0.50
C GLY A 522 29.61 17.87 0.48
N GLU A 523 28.96 18.08 -0.67
CA GLU A 523 27.95 19.11 -0.87
C GLU A 523 26.54 18.52 -0.97
N PHE A 524 25.53 19.30 -0.57
CA PHE A 524 24.12 18.95 -0.76
C PHE A 524 23.80 18.83 -2.26
N ALA A 525 23.20 17.71 -2.67
CA ALA A 525 23.10 17.35 -4.08
C ALA A 525 21.71 16.87 -4.53
N MET A 526 20.81 16.50 -3.61
CA MET A 526 19.42 16.17 -3.94
C MET A 526 18.53 16.18 -2.70
N SER A 527 17.39 16.86 -2.74
CA SER A 527 16.31 16.73 -1.76
C SER A 527 15.20 15.86 -2.35
N PHE A 528 14.62 14.93 -1.61
CA PHE A 528 13.55 14.05 -2.09
C PHE A 528 12.74 13.49 -0.92
N ASP A 529 11.66 12.76 -1.23
CA ASP A 529 10.95 11.94 -0.26
C ASP A 529 11.21 10.45 -0.50
N ASN A 530 11.22 9.68 0.59
CA ASN A 530 11.33 8.23 0.56
C ASN A 530 10.25 7.60 1.45
N GLU A 531 10.34 6.29 1.65
CA GLU A 531 9.40 5.52 2.46
C GLU A 531 9.30 6.06 3.92
N VAL A 532 10.42 6.50 4.51
CA VAL A 532 10.47 7.02 5.88
C VAL A 532 9.85 8.42 5.98
N SER A 533 10.23 9.37 5.12
CA SER A 533 9.62 10.71 5.17
C SER A 533 8.16 10.71 4.78
N THR A 534 7.76 9.83 3.85
CA THR A 534 6.36 9.58 3.51
C THR A 534 5.57 9.11 4.73
N PHE A 535 6.11 8.15 5.49
CA PHE A 535 5.49 7.70 6.72
C PHE A 535 5.35 8.82 7.75
N LEU A 536 6.40 9.63 7.95
CA LEU A 536 6.36 10.75 8.90
C LEU A 536 5.33 11.82 8.48
N LYS A 537 5.22 12.14 7.19
CA LYS A 537 4.20 13.05 6.66
C LYS A 537 2.78 12.50 6.83
N ALA A 538 2.59 11.20 6.63
CA ALA A 538 1.31 10.55 6.89
C ALA A 538 0.96 10.57 8.39
N GLN A 539 1.92 10.29 9.28
CA GLN A 539 1.70 10.42 10.72
C GLN A 539 1.37 11.85 11.13
N TYR A 540 2.03 12.84 10.53
CA TYR A 540 1.69 14.25 10.71
C TYR A 540 0.23 14.54 10.29
N ALA A 541 -0.20 14.03 9.14
CA ALA A 541 -1.58 14.17 8.67
C ALA A 541 -2.59 13.57 9.67
N LEU A 542 -2.32 12.36 10.18
CA LEU A 542 -3.16 11.71 11.19
C LEU A 542 -3.20 12.50 12.51
N GLN A 543 -2.06 12.98 13.00
CA GLN A 543 -1.94 13.70 14.27
C GLN A 543 -2.60 15.08 14.25
N ASN A 544 -2.61 15.73 13.09
CA ASN A 544 -3.18 17.06 12.86
C ASN A 544 -4.58 17.05 12.25
N CYS A 545 -5.23 15.88 12.19
CA CYS A 545 -6.59 15.75 11.66
C CYS A 545 -6.74 16.32 10.24
N LEU A 546 -5.75 16.03 9.38
CA LEU A 546 -5.79 16.41 7.98
C LEU A 546 -6.67 15.46 7.17
N GLY A 547 -7.21 15.94 6.05
CA GLY A 547 -8.10 15.19 5.18
C GLY A 547 -7.45 13.98 4.50
N GLY A 548 -6.12 13.94 4.41
CA GLY A 548 -5.42 12.87 3.72
C GLY A 548 -4.08 13.29 3.15
N ILE A 549 -3.56 12.49 2.23
CA ILE A 549 -2.27 12.69 1.57
C ILE A 549 -2.39 12.41 0.07
N PHE A 550 -1.59 13.09 -0.74
CA PHE A 550 -1.51 12.83 -2.18
C PHE A 550 -0.08 12.87 -2.73
N SER A 551 0.16 12.18 -3.85
CA SER A 551 1.45 12.20 -4.55
C SER A 551 1.46 13.13 -5.77
N TRP A 552 2.59 13.81 -5.97
CA TRP A 552 2.98 14.37 -7.27
C TRP A 552 4.29 13.70 -7.73
N GLN A 553 4.26 12.75 -8.65
CA GLN A 553 3.11 12.15 -9.31
C GLN A 553 3.36 10.66 -9.50
N SER A 554 2.29 9.89 -9.73
CA SER A 554 2.37 8.42 -9.79
C SER A 554 3.37 7.88 -10.82
N THR A 555 3.48 8.52 -11.99
CA THR A 555 4.38 8.03 -13.06
C THR A 555 5.88 8.18 -12.76
N PHE A 556 6.25 8.77 -11.61
CA PHE A 556 7.63 8.87 -11.15
C PHE A 556 8.05 7.74 -10.18
N ASP A 557 7.10 6.86 -9.83
CA ASP A 557 7.30 5.67 -9.01
C ASP A 557 6.59 4.48 -9.65
N GLN A 558 7.09 4.00 -10.79
CA GLN A 558 6.41 2.97 -11.60
C GLN A 558 6.27 1.60 -10.90
N ALA A 559 6.99 1.41 -9.79
CA ALA A 559 6.92 0.22 -8.95
C ALA A 559 5.95 0.36 -7.77
N ASN A 560 5.26 1.50 -7.63
CA ASN A 560 4.33 1.82 -6.54
C ASN A 560 4.95 1.65 -5.14
N ILE A 561 6.25 1.93 -4.99
CA ILE A 561 6.96 1.81 -3.72
C ILE A 561 6.49 2.89 -2.75
N LEU A 562 6.52 4.15 -3.20
CA LEU A 562 6.05 5.28 -2.42
C LEU A 562 4.52 5.36 -2.40
N ALA A 563 3.84 4.94 -3.47
CA ALA A 563 2.37 4.83 -3.46
C ALA A 563 1.88 3.85 -2.39
N ARG A 564 2.49 2.65 -2.29
CA ARG A 564 2.23 1.72 -1.19
C ARG A 564 2.61 2.32 0.16
N ALA A 565 3.76 2.99 0.26
CA ALA A 565 4.20 3.62 1.50
C ALA A 565 3.15 4.63 2.02
N MET A 566 2.61 5.47 1.14
CA MET A 566 1.53 6.39 1.46
C MET A 566 0.30 5.66 2.00
N TYR A 567 -0.18 4.65 1.25
CA TYR A 567 -1.36 3.87 1.65
C TYR A 567 -1.20 3.21 3.02
N GLU A 568 -0.11 2.47 3.21
CA GLU A 568 0.15 1.72 4.45
C GLU A 568 0.37 2.65 5.64
N SER A 569 0.94 3.84 5.41
CA SER A 569 1.16 4.81 6.48
C SER A 569 -0.12 5.46 7.00
N ILE A 570 -1.17 5.54 6.18
CA ILE A 570 -2.49 6.03 6.59
C ILE A 570 -3.35 4.88 7.13
N ASN A 571 -3.40 3.75 6.40
CA ASN A 571 -4.37 2.69 6.66
C ASN A 571 -3.85 1.62 7.63
N ASN A 572 -2.54 1.36 7.67
CA ASN A 572 -1.91 0.33 8.51
C ASN A 572 -0.63 0.83 9.24
N PRO A 573 -0.66 2.02 9.88
CA PRO A 573 0.55 2.72 10.33
C PRO A 573 1.44 1.90 11.26
N VAL A 574 0.86 1.16 12.21
CA VAL A 574 1.62 0.35 13.18
C VAL A 574 2.37 -0.81 12.52
N VAL A 575 1.74 -1.46 11.54
CA VAL A 575 2.36 -2.56 10.80
C VAL A 575 3.47 -2.02 9.92
N TYR A 576 3.21 -0.92 9.22
CA TYR A 576 4.18 -0.31 8.33
C TYR A 576 5.37 0.30 9.06
N GLU A 577 5.15 0.92 10.23
CA GLU A 577 6.22 1.40 11.10
C GLU A 577 7.19 0.26 11.46
N THR A 578 6.66 -0.94 11.74
CA THR A 578 7.49 -2.12 12.03
C THR A 578 8.29 -2.55 10.81
N GLU A 579 7.69 -2.58 9.61
CA GLU A 579 8.38 -2.89 8.34
C GLU A 579 9.53 -1.90 8.06
N LEU A 580 9.28 -0.62 8.31
CA LEU A 580 10.29 0.43 8.18
C LEU A 580 11.40 0.27 9.22
N GLN A 581 11.07 -0.06 10.47
CA GLN A 581 12.07 -0.28 11.53
C GLN A 581 12.97 -1.48 11.23
N ASP A 582 12.41 -2.56 10.69
CA ASP A 582 13.16 -3.74 10.28
C ASP A 582 14.11 -3.44 9.10
N THR A 583 13.76 -2.48 8.24
CA THR A 583 14.52 -2.11 7.04
C THR A 583 15.56 -1.02 7.29
N PHE A 584 15.18 0.03 8.00
CA PHE A 584 15.95 1.26 8.18
C PHE A 584 16.50 1.43 9.60
N GLY A 585 16.16 0.55 10.54
CA GLY A 585 16.50 0.68 11.95
C GLY A 585 15.55 1.62 12.69
N GLN A 586 15.98 2.13 13.84
CA GLN A 586 15.15 3.04 14.63
C GLN A 586 14.74 4.27 13.83
N LEU A 587 13.43 4.50 13.73
CA LEU A 587 12.89 5.64 12.98
C LEU A 587 12.94 6.94 13.79
N PRO A 588 13.06 8.09 13.11
CA PRO A 588 12.80 9.40 13.69
C PRO A 588 11.40 9.47 14.31
N THR A 589 11.26 10.18 15.44
CA THR A 589 9.96 10.49 16.04
C THR A 589 9.48 11.89 15.64
N LEU A 590 8.16 12.06 15.53
CA LEU A 590 7.49 13.36 15.57
C LEU A 590 7.26 13.68 17.06
N GLU A 591 8.20 14.38 17.70
CA GLU A 591 8.01 14.88 19.08
C GLU A 591 7.42 16.29 19.09
#